data_AF-A0A066ZAR4-F1
#
_entry.id   AF-A0A066ZAR4-F1
#
_cell.length_a   1.000
_cell.length_b   1.000
_cell.length_c   1.000
_cell.angle_alpha   90.00
_cell.angle_beta   90.00
_cell.angle_gamma   90.00
#
_symmetry.space_group_name_H-M   'P 1'
#
loop_
_entity.id
_entity.type
_entity.pdbx_description
1 polymer ?
#
loop_
_entity_poly.entity_id
_entity_poly.type
_entity_poly.pdbx_seq_one_letter_code
_entity_poly.pdbx_strand_id
1 'polypeptide(L)'
;MQELPASAFVPTEARFPADVHCTRIRFDGQQLPLASFLRHCARMLDPVGSPEHETRAADEPPALARARRVFLHAGLAALADDARPSWFQLGVAPPAGRELRVELYRQVALLARELLHDGAAGNFFLMHKPPGLRLRFESGTGTGSGSGSGVGRGGRVAPVAGRVRAAVAGWRRDGLVLAVEPGVYEPENRLFGGPVSMRYAHRVFTADSLAWLDFHAADPADTGPDWAVSLAMVRALLDALAIAGWEDIDVWDRIRDRTGRQLPSGAAELSELTEIDTELVELWQHPESLIRQLPPVARRIVDEYRAAVEPIGRQWRTGYFATEAAGLGPRAVAAFVIVFHWNRAGMTMLRQALLAQALATREAGVR
;
A
#
# COMPACT_ATOMS: atom_id res chain seq x y z
N MET A 1 -22.44 -40.21 22.19
CA MET A 1 -21.89 -39.44 21.06
C MET A 1 -23.08 -38.86 20.32
N GLN A 2 -23.32 -37.54 20.44
CA GLN A 2 -22.90 -36.50 19.47
C GLN A 2 -23.73 -36.65 18.17
N GLU A 3 -24.46 -35.66 17.63
CA GLU A 3 -24.10 -34.28 17.32
C GLU A 3 -25.32 -33.34 17.19
N LEU A 4 -25.00 -32.05 17.11
CA LEU A 4 -25.81 -30.81 17.15
C LEU A 4 -26.84 -30.62 16.03
N PRO A 5 -27.89 -29.78 16.24
CA PRO A 5 -28.77 -29.33 15.18
C PRO A 5 -28.26 -28.07 14.48
N ALA A 6 -28.36 -28.07 13.14
CA ALA A 6 -28.29 -26.91 12.28
C ALA A 6 -29.70 -26.34 12.04
N SER A 7 -29.88 -25.03 12.26
CA SER A 7 -31.03 -24.28 11.73
C SER A 7 -30.70 -22.79 11.59
N ALA A 8 -30.63 -22.38 10.33
CA ALA A 8 -31.07 -21.12 9.71
C ALA A 8 -30.63 -19.74 10.25
N PHE A 9 -29.92 -19.05 9.35
CA PHE A 9 -29.61 -17.62 9.26
C PHE A 9 -30.82 -16.67 9.46
N VAL A 10 -30.63 -15.59 10.23
CA VAL A 10 -31.08 -14.23 9.88
C VAL A 10 -30.05 -13.23 10.46
N PRO A 11 -29.37 -12.40 9.65
CA PRO A 11 -28.65 -11.24 10.16
C PRO A 11 -29.68 -10.15 10.43
N THR A 12 -30.03 -9.94 11.68
CA THR A 12 -30.92 -8.85 12.06
C THR A 12 -30.20 -7.51 11.84
N GLU A 13 -30.88 -6.64 11.09
CA GLU A 13 -30.57 -5.23 10.86
C GLU A 13 -29.90 -4.56 12.06
N ALA A 14 -28.85 -3.78 11.79
CA ALA A 14 -28.36 -2.78 12.73
C ALA A 14 -29.45 -1.71 12.94
N ARG A 15 -30.37 -1.98 13.88
CA ARG A 15 -31.27 -0.97 14.44
C ARG A 15 -30.49 -0.19 15.48
N PHE A 16 -30.17 1.06 15.19
CA PHE A 16 -29.84 2.02 16.24
C PHE A 16 -31.09 2.22 17.11
N PRO A 17 -31.06 1.99 18.42
CA PRO A 17 -32.22 2.23 19.27
C PRO A 17 -32.47 3.73 19.41
N ALA A 18 -33.76 4.06 19.41
CA ALA A 18 -34.28 5.30 19.97
C ALA A 18 -33.70 5.56 21.37
N ASP A 19 -33.30 6.80 21.61
CA ASP A 19 -32.76 7.35 22.86
C ASP A 19 -31.53 6.65 23.46
N VAL A 20 -30.36 7.27 23.31
CA VAL A 20 -29.08 6.88 23.94
C VAL A 20 -29.22 6.72 25.47
N HIS A 21 -30.19 7.41 26.06
CA HIS A 21 -30.52 7.39 27.49
C HIS A 21 -31.02 6.02 28.01
N CYS A 22 -31.60 5.17 27.15
CA CYS A 22 -32.16 3.87 27.57
C CYS A 22 -31.22 2.68 27.28
N THR A 23 -30.07 2.91 26.63
CA THR A 23 -29.15 1.85 26.23
C THR A 23 -28.36 1.32 27.43
N ARG A 24 -28.22 -0.01 27.56
CA ARG A 24 -27.41 -0.67 28.60
C ARG A 24 -26.32 -1.53 27.97
N ILE A 25 -25.10 -1.47 28.52
CA ILE A 25 -24.00 -2.37 28.15
C ILE A 25 -24.00 -3.58 29.08
N ARG A 26 -23.83 -4.77 28.51
CA ARG A 26 -23.70 -6.03 29.25
C ARG A 26 -22.29 -6.59 29.10
N PHE A 27 -21.68 -7.00 30.21
CA PHE A 27 -20.37 -7.66 30.23
C PHE A 27 -20.25 -8.51 31.50
N ASP A 28 -19.71 -9.73 31.40
CA ASP A 28 -19.49 -10.67 32.51
C ASP A 28 -20.65 -10.77 33.53
N GLY A 29 -21.88 -10.90 33.04
CA GLY A 29 -23.10 -11.02 33.87
C GLY A 29 -23.60 -9.72 34.49
N GLN A 30 -22.90 -8.60 34.31
CA GLN A 30 -23.27 -7.26 34.79
C GLN A 30 -23.98 -6.45 33.69
N GLN A 31 -24.79 -5.47 34.10
CA GLN A 31 -25.42 -4.52 33.18
C GLN A 31 -25.33 -3.08 33.70
N LEU A 32 -24.76 -2.18 32.91
CA LEU A 32 -24.65 -0.75 33.23
C LEU A 32 -25.37 0.11 32.19
N PRO A 33 -26.02 1.23 32.59
CA PRO A 33 -26.46 2.24 31.63
C PRO A 33 -25.27 2.76 30.81
N LEU A 34 -25.46 2.94 29.50
CA LEU A 34 -24.44 3.43 28.58
C LEU A 34 -23.84 4.75 29.04
N ALA A 35 -24.66 5.71 29.48
CA ALA A 35 -24.20 7.00 29.99
C ALA A 35 -23.31 6.88 31.23
N SER A 36 -23.53 5.88 32.09
CA SER A 36 -22.68 5.62 33.25
C SER A 36 -21.35 4.99 32.83
N PHE A 37 -21.38 4.06 31.87
CA PHE A 37 -20.19 3.46 31.31
C PHE A 37 -19.31 4.46 30.56
N LEU A 38 -19.89 5.38 29.78
CA LEU A 38 -19.15 6.44 29.08
C LEU A 38 -18.50 7.43 30.05
N ARG A 39 -19.22 7.85 31.10
CA ARG A 39 -18.64 8.68 32.18
C ARG A 39 -17.49 7.97 32.89
N HIS A 40 -17.62 6.67 33.12
CA HIS A 40 -16.54 5.85 33.67
C HIS A 40 -15.32 5.83 32.75
N CYS A 41 -15.52 5.59 31.44
CA CYS A 41 -14.43 5.64 30.46
C CYS A 41 -13.74 7.01 30.48
N ALA A 42 -14.51 8.11 30.47
CA ALA A 42 -13.98 9.47 30.46
C ALA A 42 -13.12 9.79 31.69
N ARG A 43 -13.56 9.39 32.89
CA ARG A 43 -12.80 9.59 34.15
C ARG A 43 -11.49 8.82 34.22
N MET A 44 -11.36 7.78 33.42
CA MET A 44 -10.17 6.93 33.35
C MET A 44 -9.19 7.38 32.26
N LEU A 45 -9.51 8.47 31.55
CA LEU A 45 -8.63 9.15 30.60
C LEU A 45 -7.85 10.32 31.24
N ASP A 46 -8.04 10.57 32.55
CA ASP A 46 -7.23 11.52 33.32
C ASP A 46 -5.74 11.15 33.26
N PRO A 47 -4.81 12.11 33.42
CA PRO A 47 -3.38 11.86 33.30
C PRO A 47 -2.90 10.69 34.16
N VAL A 48 -2.26 9.74 33.50
CA VAL A 48 -1.61 8.60 34.15
C VAL A 48 -0.57 9.12 35.13
N GLY A 49 -0.60 8.63 36.38
CA GLY A 49 0.29 9.06 37.46
C GLY A 49 -0.28 10.15 38.38
N SER A 50 -1.53 10.58 38.17
CA SER A 50 -2.24 11.36 39.20
C SER A 50 -2.71 10.44 40.34
N PRO A 51 -2.64 10.87 41.61
CA PRO A 51 -3.11 10.06 42.75
C PRO A 51 -4.57 9.62 42.61
N GLU A 52 -5.39 10.46 41.99
CA GLU A 52 -6.80 10.15 41.71
C GLU A 52 -6.97 9.07 40.63
N HIS A 53 -6.14 9.08 39.58
CA HIS A 53 -6.16 8.03 38.55
C HIS A 53 -5.70 6.69 39.12
N GLU A 54 -4.62 6.67 39.90
CA GLU A 54 -4.08 5.45 40.50
C GLU A 54 -5.06 4.81 41.48
N THR A 55 -5.70 5.62 42.33
CA THR A 55 -6.75 5.15 43.25
C THR A 55 -7.93 4.55 42.48
N ARG A 56 -8.42 5.26 41.44
CA ARG A 56 -9.55 4.77 40.62
C ARG A 56 -9.20 3.50 39.83
N ALA A 57 -7.95 3.36 39.39
CA ALA A 57 -7.49 2.17 38.67
C ALA A 57 -7.36 0.96 39.60
N ALA A 58 -6.92 1.16 40.85
CA ALA A 58 -6.81 0.11 41.85
C ALA A 58 -8.19 -0.44 42.26
N ASP A 59 -9.19 0.43 42.35
CA ASP A 59 -10.55 0.08 42.77
C ASP A 59 -11.45 -0.41 41.61
N GLU A 60 -10.95 -0.41 40.37
CA GLU A 60 -11.74 -0.79 39.21
C GLU A 60 -11.98 -2.31 39.12
N PRO A 61 -13.24 -2.77 39.04
CA PRO A 61 -13.53 -4.18 38.85
C PRO A 61 -12.89 -4.73 37.55
N PRO A 62 -12.24 -5.92 37.57
CA PRO A 62 -11.54 -6.46 36.39
C PRO A 62 -12.42 -6.60 35.14
N ALA A 63 -13.70 -6.95 35.32
CA ALA A 63 -14.68 -7.06 34.24
C ALA A 63 -14.97 -5.68 33.58
N LEU A 64 -15.08 -4.62 34.38
CA LEU A 64 -15.31 -3.27 33.91
C LEU A 64 -14.06 -2.70 33.20
N ALA A 65 -12.86 -2.98 33.73
CA ALA A 65 -11.59 -2.64 33.09
C ALA A 65 -11.45 -3.30 31.71
N ARG A 66 -11.83 -4.58 31.60
CA ARG A 66 -11.85 -5.32 30.34
C ARG A 66 -12.86 -4.73 29.35
N ALA A 67 -14.09 -4.48 29.80
CA ALA A 67 -15.14 -3.88 28.97
C ALA A 67 -14.73 -2.49 28.44
N ARG A 68 -14.14 -1.63 29.28
CA ARG A 68 -13.57 -0.34 28.86
C ARG A 68 -12.50 -0.53 27.79
N ARG A 69 -11.55 -1.43 28.01
CA ARG A 69 -10.46 -1.68 27.05
C ARG A 69 -11.01 -2.12 25.70
N VAL A 70 -11.96 -3.06 25.69
CA VAL A 70 -12.62 -3.51 24.46
C VAL A 70 -13.37 -2.37 23.79
N PHE A 71 -14.14 -1.58 24.55
CA PHE A 71 -14.89 -0.45 24.02
C PHE A 71 -13.98 0.64 23.42
N LEU A 72 -12.94 1.07 24.14
CA LEU A 72 -12.00 2.08 23.66
C LEU A 72 -11.19 1.55 22.47
N HIS A 73 -10.71 0.31 22.53
CA HIS A 73 -9.97 -0.28 21.41
C HIS A 73 -10.84 -0.42 20.16
N ALA A 74 -12.06 -0.95 20.29
CA ALA A 74 -13.00 -1.09 19.18
C ALA A 74 -13.49 0.28 18.68
N GLY A 75 -13.75 1.24 19.58
CA GLY A 75 -14.15 2.59 19.24
C GLY A 75 -13.05 3.37 18.52
N LEU A 76 -11.81 3.29 19.00
CA LEU A 76 -10.65 3.88 18.33
C LEU A 76 -10.36 3.21 16.99
N ALA A 77 -10.50 1.88 16.88
CA ALA A 77 -10.39 1.16 15.62
C ALA A 77 -11.50 1.59 14.63
N ALA A 78 -12.75 1.71 15.09
CA ALA A 78 -13.86 2.17 14.26
C ALA A 78 -13.72 3.63 13.83
N LEU A 79 -13.21 4.52 14.70
CA LEU A 79 -12.89 5.91 14.36
C LEU A 79 -11.72 5.97 13.38
N ALA A 80 -10.71 5.11 13.54
CA ALA A 80 -9.63 4.97 12.58
C ALA A 80 -10.11 4.45 11.22
N ASP A 81 -11.14 3.58 11.20
CA ASP A 81 -11.80 3.08 10.00
C ASP A 81 -12.64 4.15 9.29
N ASP A 82 -13.37 5.00 10.03
CA ASP A 82 -14.12 6.17 9.48
C ASP A 82 -13.17 7.25 8.93
N ALA A 83 -11.92 7.29 9.42
CA ALA A 83 -10.84 8.14 8.92
C ALA A 83 -9.96 7.50 7.82
N ARG A 84 -10.26 6.27 7.37
CA ARG A 84 -9.53 5.66 6.26
C ARG A 84 -9.86 6.36 4.95
N PRO A 85 -8.87 6.56 4.07
CA PRO A 85 -9.16 7.05 2.75
C PRO A 85 -10.11 6.11 2.02
N SER A 86 -11.13 6.69 1.41
CA SER A 86 -12.11 5.93 0.68
C SER A 86 -11.56 5.59 -0.71
N TRP A 87 -11.09 4.36 -0.86
CA TRP A 87 -10.48 3.87 -2.10
C TRP A 87 -11.54 3.41 -3.11
N PHE A 88 -11.37 3.81 -4.36
CA PHE A 88 -12.09 3.26 -5.51
C PHE A 88 -11.19 2.29 -6.28
N GLN A 89 -11.66 1.08 -6.55
CA GLN A 89 -10.94 0.09 -7.37
C GLN A 89 -11.77 -0.37 -8.56
N LEU A 90 -11.10 -0.49 -9.69
CA LEU A 90 -11.65 -1.07 -10.91
C LEU A 90 -10.62 -1.94 -11.64
N GLY A 91 -10.99 -3.16 -11.99
CA GLY A 91 -10.25 -4.01 -12.90
C GLY A 91 -10.59 -3.68 -14.35
N VAL A 92 -9.58 -3.61 -15.22
CA VAL A 92 -9.74 -3.44 -16.68
C VAL A 92 -8.92 -4.50 -17.41
N ALA A 93 -9.55 -5.19 -18.37
CA ALA A 93 -8.90 -6.20 -19.20
C ALA A 93 -8.71 -5.66 -20.62
N PRO A 94 -7.46 -5.43 -21.09
CA PRO A 94 -7.21 -5.04 -22.47
C PRO A 94 -7.41 -6.21 -23.44
N PRO A 95 -7.61 -5.93 -24.74
CA PRO A 95 -7.52 -6.95 -25.79
C PRO A 95 -6.10 -7.50 -25.94
N ALA A 96 -6.01 -8.62 -26.65
CA ALA A 96 -4.73 -9.14 -27.11
C ALA A 96 -4.14 -8.18 -28.16
N GLY A 97 -2.94 -7.67 -27.91
CA GLY A 97 -2.24 -6.77 -28.84
C GLY A 97 -1.29 -5.85 -28.08
N ARG A 98 -0.07 -5.69 -28.59
CA ARG A 98 0.94 -4.83 -27.93
C ARG A 98 0.53 -3.36 -28.01
N GLU A 99 0.13 -2.89 -29.18
CA GLU A 99 -0.21 -1.49 -29.45
C GLU A 99 -1.39 -1.02 -28.59
N LEU A 100 -2.46 -1.80 -28.51
CA LEU A 100 -3.64 -1.46 -27.70
C LEU A 100 -3.30 -1.45 -26.19
N ARG A 101 -2.36 -2.28 -25.73
CA ARG A 101 -1.87 -2.23 -24.34
C ARG A 101 -1.03 -0.99 -24.08
N VAL A 102 -0.12 -0.63 -24.99
CA VAL A 102 0.68 0.60 -24.92
C VAL A 102 -0.23 1.82 -24.83
N GLU A 103 -1.25 1.87 -25.69
CA GLU A 103 -2.23 2.96 -25.67
C GLU A 103 -3.06 2.96 -24.38
N LEU A 104 -3.47 1.80 -23.86
CA LEU A 104 -4.16 1.72 -22.57
C LEU A 104 -3.27 2.27 -21.43
N TYR A 105 -1.98 1.93 -21.39
CA TYR A 105 -1.06 2.48 -20.38
C TYR A 105 -0.97 4.00 -20.50
N ARG A 106 -0.85 4.53 -21.71
CA ARG A 106 -0.84 5.98 -21.96
C ARG A 106 -2.12 6.65 -21.43
N GLN A 107 -3.28 6.08 -21.72
CA GLN A 107 -4.57 6.59 -21.27
C GLN A 107 -4.74 6.54 -19.75
N VAL A 108 -4.30 5.44 -19.11
CA VAL A 108 -4.32 5.32 -17.65
C VAL A 108 -3.38 6.35 -17.01
N ALA A 109 -2.21 6.61 -17.60
CA ALA A 109 -1.26 7.60 -17.12
C ALA A 109 -1.84 9.02 -17.19
N LEU A 110 -2.50 9.36 -18.30
CA LEU A 110 -3.18 10.65 -18.47
C LEU A 110 -4.27 10.85 -17.41
N LEU A 111 -5.17 9.86 -17.27
CA LEU A 111 -6.25 9.91 -16.27
C LEU A 111 -5.70 10.03 -14.85
N ALA A 112 -4.68 9.25 -14.51
CA ALA A 112 -4.08 9.28 -13.18
C ALA A 112 -3.47 10.65 -12.87
N ARG A 113 -2.71 11.22 -13.80
CA ARG A 113 -2.12 12.56 -13.64
C ARG A 113 -3.17 13.64 -13.52
N GLU A 114 -4.22 13.60 -14.35
CA GLU A 114 -5.34 14.55 -14.29
C GLU A 114 -6.04 14.51 -12.92
N LEU A 115 -6.39 13.31 -12.43
CA LEU A 115 -7.07 13.15 -11.15
C LEU A 115 -6.21 13.55 -9.95
N LEU A 116 -4.90 13.26 -10.01
CA LEU A 116 -3.94 13.68 -8.98
C LEU A 116 -3.72 15.19 -9.00
N HIS A 117 -3.60 15.79 -10.18
CA HIS A 117 -3.36 17.23 -10.35
C HIS A 117 -4.52 18.08 -9.83
N ASP A 118 -5.75 17.70 -10.16
CA ASP A 118 -6.96 18.43 -9.73
C ASP A 118 -7.34 18.15 -8.25
N GLY A 119 -6.59 17.28 -7.56
CA GLY A 119 -6.88 16.87 -6.19
C GLY A 119 -8.14 16.01 -6.04
N ALA A 120 -8.66 15.45 -7.14
CA ALA A 120 -9.77 14.49 -7.11
C ALA A 120 -9.31 13.13 -6.57
N ALA A 121 -8.04 12.77 -6.79
CA ALA A 121 -7.38 11.66 -6.15
C ALA A 121 -6.19 12.15 -5.31
N GLY A 122 -6.02 11.60 -4.11
CA GLY A 122 -4.84 11.86 -3.26
C GLY A 122 -3.66 10.94 -3.58
N ASN A 123 -3.96 9.72 -4.02
CA ASN A 123 -3.01 8.71 -4.46
C ASN A 123 -3.64 7.86 -5.57
N PHE A 124 -2.79 7.23 -6.37
CA PHE A 124 -3.20 6.29 -7.42
C PHE A 124 -2.20 5.15 -7.47
N PHE A 125 -2.64 3.92 -7.71
CA PHE A 125 -1.70 2.90 -8.17
C PHE A 125 -2.37 1.82 -9.01
N LEU A 126 -1.56 1.18 -9.84
CA LEU A 126 -1.98 0.01 -10.60
C LEU A 126 -1.38 -1.28 -10.03
N MET A 127 -1.91 -2.41 -10.45
CA MET A 127 -1.27 -3.73 -10.34
C MET A 127 -1.59 -4.53 -11.59
N HIS A 128 -0.60 -5.24 -12.15
CA HIS A 128 -0.86 -6.29 -13.12
C HIS A 128 -1.45 -7.50 -12.40
N LYS A 129 -2.68 -7.85 -12.77
CA LYS A 129 -3.37 -9.04 -12.26
C LYS A 129 -4.22 -9.62 -13.40
N PRO A 130 -3.87 -10.81 -13.91
CA PRO A 130 -4.61 -11.44 -15.01
C PRO A 130 -6.13 -11.44 -14.74
N PRO A 131 -6.95 -11.07 -15.73
CA PRO A 131 -6.61 -10.86 -17.15
C PRO A 131 -6.13 -9.44 -17.53
N GLY A 132 -5.84 -8.54 -16.59
CA GLY A 132 -5.43 -7.18 -16.96
C GLY A 132 -4.82 -6.35 -15.82
N LEU A 133 -5.35 -5.14 -15.63
CA LEU A 133 -4.88 -4.18 -14.63
C LEU A 133 -5.93 -3.98 -13.54
N ARG A 134 -5.48 -3.80 -12.30
CA ARG A 134 -6.29 -3.26 -11.21
C ARG A 134 -5.90 -1.81 -10.99
N LEU A 135 -6.81 -0.88 -11.25
CA LEU A 135 -6.63 0.54 -11.02
C LEU A 135 -7.23 0.90 -9.66
N ARG A 136 -6.47 1.63 -8.84
CA ARG A 136 -6.89 2.04 -7.49
C ARG A 136 -6.66 3.53 -7.32
N PHE A 137 -7.70 4.23 -6.89
CA PHE A 137 -7.66 5.67 -6.64
C PHE A 137 -8.10 5.95 -5.22
N GLU A 138 -7.29 6.69 -4.49
CA GLU A 138 -7.65 7.23 -3.19
C GLU A 138 -8.42 8.53 -3.38
N SER A 139 -9.61 8.66 -2.81
CA SER A 139 -10.37 9.91 -2.92
C SER A 139 -9.59 11.07 -2.34
N GLY A 140 -9.42 12.15 -3.10
CA GLY A 140 -8.77 13.37 -2.63
C GLY A 140 -9.62 14.13 -1.61
N THR A 141 -8.99 15.03 -0.86
CA THR A 141 -9.65 15.82 0.19
C THR A 141 -10.39 17.05 -0.36
N GLY A 142 -10.28 17.35 -1.66
CA GLY A 142 -11.08 18.34 -2.40
C GLY A 142 -11.23 19.70 -1.72
N THR A 143 -10.27 20.61 -1.93
CA THR A 143 -10.43 22.05 -1.63
C THR A 143 -10.93 22.86 -2.83
N GLY A 144 -11.49 22.21 -3.86
CA GLY A 144 -12.13 22.89 -4.98
C GLY A 144 -13.30 23.75 -4.48
N SER A 145 -13.19 25.06 -4.66
CA SER A 145 -14.20 26.06 -4.31
C SER A 145 -15.57 25.71 -4.89
N GLY A 146 -16.47 25.26 -4.02
CA GLY A 146 -17.87 25.03 -4.34
C GLY A 146 -18.62 24.92 -3.02
N SER A 147 -19.10 26.05 -2.53
CA SER A 147 -20.04 26.13 -1.41
C SER A 147 -21.27 25.27 -1.73
N GLY A 148 -21.29 24.07 -1.17
CA GLY A 148 -22.39 23.12 -1.28
C GLY A 148 -22.52 22.37 0.02
N SER A 149 -23.35 22.91 0.91
CA SER A 149 -23.83 22.27 2.13
C SER A 149 -24.43 20.89 1.82
N GLY A 150 -23.86 19.84 2.44
CA GLY A 150 -24.41 18.49 2.37
C GLY A 150 -23.36 17.40 2.53
N VAL A 151 -22.72 17.30 3.70
CA VAL A 151 -21.79 16.21 4.01
C VAL A 151 -22.59 14.93 4.26
N GLY A 152 -22.92 14.24 3.17
CA GLY A 152 -23.29 12.83 3.20
C GLY A 152 -22.03 11.96 3.11
N ARG A 153 -22.00 10.88 3.91
CA ARG A 153 -20.97 9.82 4.05
C ARG A 153 -20.46 9.16 2.73
N GLY A 154 -20.87 9.63 1.55
CA GLY A 154 -20.50 9.10 0.23
C GLY A 154 -20.04 10.15 -0.80
N GLY A 155 -19.91 11.43 -0.42
CA GLY A 155 -19.68 12.53 -1.37
C GLY A 155 -18.29 12.65 -2.00
N ARG A 156 -17.24 12.03 -1.45
CA ARG A 156 -15.85 12.16 -1.95
C ARG A 156 -15.38 11.02 -2.86
N VAL A 157 -15.91 9.81 -2.67
CA VAL A 157 -15.68 8.67 -3.58
C VAL A 157 -16.43 8.85 -4.90
N ALA A 158 -17.64 9.39 -4.83
CA ALA A 158 -18.50 9.54 -6.01
C ALA A 158 -17.85 10.39 -7.13
N PRO A 159 -17.17 11.52 -6.84
CA PRO A 159 -16.44 12.30 -7.85
C PRO A 159 -15.36 11.50 -8.59
N VAL A 160 -14.46 10.81 -7.87
CA VAL A 160 -13.37 10.04 -8.51
C VAL A 160 -13.91 8.81 -9.23
N ALA A 161 -14.86 8.09 -8.62
CA ALA A 161 -15.47 6.90 -9.22
C ALA A 161 -16.22 7.26 -10.52
N GLY A 162 -16.92 8.39 -10.56
CA GLY A 162 -17.61 8.89 -11.75
C GLY A 162 -16.65 9.17 -12.91
N ARG A 163 -15.57 9.93 -12.65
CA ARG A 163 -14.55 10.26 -13.66
C ARG A 163 -13.84 9.00 -14.18
N VAL A 164 -13.45 8.09 -13.30
CA VAL A 164 -12.79 6.83 -13.72
C VAL A 164 -13.73 5.96 -14.55
N ARG A 165 -15.01 5.83 -14.15
CA ARG A 165 -16.00 5.07 -14.94
C ARG A 165 -16.24 5.69 -16.32
N ALA A 166 -16.30 7.02 -16.40
CA ALA A 166 -16.47 7.73 -17.66
C ALA A 166 -15.28 7.50 -18.61
N ALA A 167 -14.05 7.61 -18.09
CA ALA A 167 -12.83 7.33 -18.86
C ALA A 167 -12.80 5.89 -19.37
N VAL A 168 -13.07 4.91 -18.50
CA VAL A 168 -13.10 3.49 -18.87
C VAL A 168 -14.20 3.18 -19.88
N ALA A 169 -15.37 3.84 -19.79
CA ALA A 169 -16.41 3.72 -20.81
C ALA A 169 -15.94 4.26 -22.18
N GLY A 170 -15.15 5.34 -22.19
CA GLY A 170 -14.43 5.80 -23.38
C GLY A 170 -13.49 4.74 -23.93
N TRP A 171 -12.60 4.21 -23.11
CA TRP A 171 -11.64 3.17 -23.51
C TRP A 171 -12.30 1.91 -24.04
N ARG A 172 -13.48 1.54 -23.53
CA ARG A 172 -14.28 0.44 -24.08
C ARG A 172 -14.81 0.74 -25.47
N ARG A 173 -15.28 1.96 -25.73
CA ARG A 173 -15.74 2.39 -27.07
C ARG A 173 -14.59 2.39 -28.07
N ASP A 174 -13.39 2.75 -27.62
CA ASP A 174 -12.18 2.80 -28.44
C ASP A 174 -11.51 1.42 -28.59
N GLY A 175 -12.09 0.36 -28.01
CA GLY A 175 -11.59 -1.01 -28.10
C GLY A 175 -10.38 -1.32 -27.21
N LEU A 176 -9.94 -0.38 -26.37
CA LEU A 176 -8.79 -0.54 -25.46
C LEU A 176 -9.09 -1.43 -24.24
N VAL A 177 -10.38 -1.60 -23.90
CA VAL A 177 -10.84 -2.42 -22.77
C VAL A 177 -11.98 -3.35 -23.22
N LEU A 178 -11.79 -4.66 -23.01
CA LEU A 178 -12.81 -5.68 -23.30
C LEU A 178 -13.75 -5.93 -22.12
N ALA A 179 -13.19 -5.97 -20.91
CA ALA A 179 -13.94 -6.27 -19.70
C ALA A 179 -13.56 -5.33 -18.56
N VAL A 180 -14.54 -5.10 -17.67
CA VAL A 180 -14.41 -4.26 -16.50
C VAL A 180 -14.95 -5.02 -15.29
N GLU A 181 -14.19 -5.04 -14.21
CA GLU A 181 -14.53 -5.76 -12.99
C GLU A 181 -14.51 -4.79 -11.78
N PRO A 182 -15.64 -4.56 -11.09
CA PRO A 182 -15.62 -3.83 -9.83
C PRO A 182 -14.78 -4.55 -8.78
N GLY A 183 -14.15 -3.83 -7.86
CA GLY A 183 -13.54 -4.47 -6.71
C GLY A 183 -13.40 -3.56 -5.52
N VAL A 184 -13.08 -4.18 -4.39
CA VAL A 184 -12.77 -3.50 -3.13
C VAL A 184 -11.26 -3.60 -2.91
N TYR A 185 -10.66 -2.49 -2.49
CA TYR A 185 -9.26 -2.48 -2.07
C TYR A 185 -9.17 -2.43 -0.55
N GLU A 186 -8.50 -3.42 0.01
CA GLU A 186 -8.13 -3.46 1.41
C GLU A 186 -6.61 -3.20 1.54
N PRO A 187 -6.20 -2.17 2.31
CA PRO A 187 -4.79 -1.91 2.54
C PRO A 187 -4.10 -3.01 3.35
N GLU A 188 -2.92 -3.42 2.89
CA GLU A 188 -2.03 -4.41 3.52
C GLU A 188 -1.29 -3.82 4.74
N ASN A 189 -2.02 -3.14 5.63
CA ASN A 189 -1.45 -2.35 6.72
C ASN A 189 -0.42 -3.15 7.54
N ARG A 190 -0.66 -4.44 7.78
CA ARG A 190 0.25 -5.29 8.56
C ARG A 190 1.63 -5.45 7.91
N LEU A 191 1.69 -5.57 6.59
CA LEU A 191 2.95 -5.72 5.85
C LEU A 191 3.77 -4.43 5.86
N PHE A 192 3.09 -3.28 5.91
CA PHE A 192 3.72 -1.97 5.76
C PHE A 192 3.90 -1.21 7.07
N GLY A 193 3.57 -1.77 8.23
CA GLY A 193 3.83 -1.12 9.53
C GLY A 193 2.63 -0.33 10.08
N GLY A 194 1.43 -0.78 9.75
CA GLY A 194 0.17 -0.18 10.18
C GLY A 194 -0.31 0.99 9.30
N PRO A 195 -1.48 1.55 9.62
CA PRO A 195 -2.12 2.59 8.80
C PRO A 195 -1.28 3.87 8.62
N VAL A 196 -0.47 4.24 9.62
CA VAL A 196 0.40 5.44 9.55
C VAL A 196 1.46 5.27 8.47
N SER A 197 2.20 4.16 8.52
CA SER A 197 3.24 3.84 7.55
C SER A 197 2.66 3.56 6.16
N MET A 198 1.48 2.94 6.08
CA MET A 198 0.80 2.64 4.82
C MET A 198 0.53 3.89 3.96
N ARG A 199 0.27 5.05 4.58
CA ARG A 199 0.07 6.32 3.85
C ARG A 199 1.31 6.72 3.03
N TYR A 200 2.51 6.46 3.55
CA TYR A 200 3.74 6.70 2.81
C TYR A 200 3.96 5.64 1.73
N ALA A 201 3.63 4.37 2.02
CA ALA A 201 3.66 3.30 1.03
C ALA A 201 2.75 3.60 -0.17
N HIS A 202 1.54 4.10 0.04
CA HIS A 202 0.61 4.52 -1.03
C HIS A 202 1.18 5.62 -1.93
N ARG A 203 1.94 6.56 -1.35
CA ARG A 203 2.62 7.61 -2.13
C ARG A 203 3.76 7.04 -2.96
N VAL A 204 4.56 6.12 -2.42
CA VAL A 204 5.58 5.39 -3.20
C VAL A 204 4.91 4.57 -4.31
N PHE A 205 3.77 3.92 -4.04
CA PHE A 205 3.04 3.16 -5.05
C PHE A 205 2.51 4.04 -6.18
N THR A 206 2.20 5.31 -5.87
CA THR A 206 1.84 6.31 -6.87
C THR A 206 3.03 6.64 -7.76
N ALA A 207 4.19 6.95 -7.17
CA ALA A 207 5.42 7.20 -7.93
C ALA A 207 5.80 6.01 -8.81
N ASP A 208 5.78 4.78 -8.26
CA ASP A 208 6.05 3.55 -9.00
C ASP A 208 5.09 3.38 -10.18
N SER A 209 3.78 3.56 -9.95
CA SER A 209 2.77 3.31 -10.98
C SER A 209 2.90 4.29 -12.13
N LEU A 210 3.17 5.56 -11.86
CA LEU A 210 3.37 6.56 -12.92
C LEU A 210 4.63 6.25 -13.74
N ALA A 211 5.74 5.91 -13.09
CA ALA A 211 6.98 5.53 -13.76
C ALA A 211 6.79 4.28 -14.63
N TRP A 212 6.12 3.24 -14.13
CA TRP A 212 5.87 2.02 -14.90
C TRP A 212 4.87 2.23 -16.03
N LEU A 213 3.89 3.12 -15.88
CA LEU A 213 3.00 3.49 -16.97
C LEU A 213 3.75 4.16 -18.12
N ASP A 214 4.65 5.10 -17.81
CA ASP A 214 5.47 5.75 -18.84
C ASP A 214 6.43 4.76 -19.50
N PHE A 215 7.06 3.89 -18.71
CA PHE A 215 7.93 2.83 -19.23
C PHE A 215 7.17 1.90 -20.18
N HIS A 216 5.97 1.45 -19.81
CA HIS A 216 5.18 0.55 -20.64
C HIS A 216 4.50 1.24 -21.84
N ALA A 217 4.30 2.56 -21.78
CA ALA A 217 3.76 3.36 -22.87
C ALA A 217 4.84 3.77 -23.89
N ALA A 218 6.11 3.68 -23.55
CA ALA A 218 7.23 4.01 -24.43
C ALA A 218 7.64 2.83 -25.33
N ASP A 219 8.41 3.15 -26.38
CA ASP A 219 9.04 2.14 -27.23
C ASP A 219 10.12 1.38 -26.43
N PRO A 220 10.16 0.03 -26.45
CA PRO A 220 11.23 -0.74 -25.82
C PRO A 220 12.65 -0.32 -26.19
N ALA A 221 12.86 0.13 -27.43
CA ALA A 221 14.17 0.59 -27.87
C ALA A 221 14.61 1.84 -27.09
N ASP A 222 13.65 2.65 -26.63
CA ASP A 222 13.90 3.89 -25.89
C ASP A 222 13.95 3.68 -24.37
N THR A 223 13.52 2.53 -23.85
CA THR A 223 13.51 2.25 -22.41
C THR A 223 14.52 1.20 -21.96
N GLY A 224 14.96 0.31 -22.84
CA GLY A 224 15.78 -0.83 -22.45
C GLY A 224 15.02 -1.81 -21.54
N PRO A 225 15.74 -2.70 -20.83
CA PRO A 225 15.12 -3.75 -20.04
C PRO A 225 14.52 -3.23 -18.71
N ASP A 226 13.38 -3.78 -18.33
CA ASP A 226 12.65 -3.46 -17.10
C ASP A 226 13.47 -3.68 -15.83
N TRP A 227 14.33 -4.71 -15.78
CA TRP A 227 15.16 -4.99 -14.61
C TRP A 227 16.17 -3.86 -14.35
N ALA A 228 16.76 -3.26 -15.39
CA ALA A 228 17.73 -2.18 -15.23
C ALA A 228 17.07 -0.91 -14.68
N VAL A 229 15.90 -0.56 -15.23
CA VAL A 229 15.07 0.55 -14.72
C VAL A 229 14.63 0.28 -13.28
N SER A 230 14.21 -0.95 -12.97
CA SER A 230 13.82 -1.36 -11.63
C SER A 230 14.97 -1.23 -10.63
N LEU A 231 16.17 -1.71 -10.94
CA LEU A 231 17.32 -1.57 -10.04
C LEU A 231 17.63 -0.09 -9.76
N ALA A 232 17.59 0.77 -10.77
CA ALA A 232 17.81 2.21 -10.58
C ALA A 232 16.73 2.87 -9.69
N MET A 233 15.46 2.49 -9.87
CA MET A 233 14.35 2.95 -9.03
C MET A 233 14.45 2.40 -7.61
N VAL A 234 14.74 1.12 -7.43
CA VAL A 234 14.92 0.50 -6.11
C VAL A 234 16.06 1.17 -5.37
N ARG A 235 17.18 1.48 -6.05
CA ARG A 235 18.27 2.26 -5.44
C ARG A 235 17.78 3.62 -4.95
N ALA A 236 17.04 4.38 -5.77
CA ALA A 236 16.48 5.66 -5.37
C ALA A 236 15.53 5.57 -4.16
N LEU A 237 14.73 4.50 -4.07
CA LEU A 237 13.88 4.22 -2.91
C LEU A 237 14.72 3.94 -1.64
N LEU A 238 15.74 3.09 -1.74
CA LEU A 238 16.60 2.76 -0.61
C LEU A 238 17.37 4.01 -0.12
N ASP A 239 17.87 4.83 -1.03
CA ASP A 239 18.50 6.12 -0.72
C ASP A 239 17.52 7.05 0.01
N ALA A 240 16.26 7.16 -0.45
CA ALA A 240 15.24 7.99 0.18
C ALA A 240 14.88 7.52 1.60
N LEU A 241 14.94 6.20 1.83
CA LEU A 241 14.78 5.55 3.14
C LEU A 241 16.07 5.52 3.98
N ALA A 242 17.15 6.12 3.50
CA ALA A 242 18.47 6.13 4.13
C ALA A 242 19.00 4.72 4.47
N ILE A 243 18.66 3.73 3.64
CA ILE A 243 19.21 2.36 3.70
C ILE A 243 20.50 2.36 2.89
N ALA A 244 21.64 2.30 3.57
CA ALA A 244 22.94 2.55 2.94
C ALA A 244 23.99 1.50 3.28
N GLY A 245 25.07 1.48 2.49
CA GLY A 245 26.17 0.54 2.67
C GLY A 245 25.69 -0.90 2.56
N TRP A 246 25.89 -1.67 3.63
CA TRP A 246 25.58 -3.10 3.70
C TRP A 246 24.13 -3.39 4.16
N GLU A 247 23.36 -2.36 4.50
CA GLU A 247 22.02 -2.52 5.08
C GLU A 247 21.00 -3.13 4.11
N ASP A 248 21.22 -2.97 2.80
CA ASP A 248 20.38 -3.54 1.75
C ASP A 248 20.55 -5.07 1.63
N ILE A 249 21.61 -5.67 2.17
CA ILE A 249 21.72 -7.15 2.27
C ILE A 249 20.52 -7.73 3.03
N ASP A 250 20.17 -7.15 4.17
CA ASP A 250 18.99 -7.57 4.95
C ASP A 250 17.68 -7.30 4.17
N VAL A 251 17.65 -6.33 3.25
CA VAL A 251 16.48 -6.12 2.38
C VAL A 251 16.35 -7.27 1.37
N TRP A 252 17.44 -7.64 0.70
CA TRP A 252 17.46 -8.73 -0.28
C TRP A 252 17.19 -10.09 0.37
N ASP A 253 17.78 -10.37 1.53
CA ASP A 253 17.48 -11.57 2.32
C ASP A 253 15.99 -11.65 2.68
N ARG A 254 15.38 -10.54 3.11
CA ARG A 254 13.94 -10.50 3.42
C ARG A 254 13.09 -10.73 2.18
N ILE A 255 13.46 -10.19 1.03
CA ILE A 255 12.75 -10.45 -0.22
C ILE A 255 12.78 -11.94 -0.52
N ARG A 256 13.96 -12.56 -0.49
CA ARG A 256 14.12 -14.00 -0.72
C ARG A 256 13.29 -14.82 0.28
N ASP A 257 13.53 -14.62 1.57
CA ASP A 257 13.09 -15.55 2.61
C ASP A 257 11.68 -15.30 3.13
N ARG A 258 11.20 -14.05 3.12
CA ARG A 258 9.88 -13.70 3.66
C ARG A 258 8.80 -13.61 2.61
N THR A 259 9.17 -13.56 1.32
CA THR A 259 8.21 -13.37 0.24
C THR A 259 8.22 -14.51 -0.77
N GLY A 260 9.13 -15.48 -0.63
CA GLY A 260 9.18 -16.67 -1.48
C GLY A 260 9.73 -16.41 -2.89
N ARG A 261 10.47 -15.30 -3.09
CA ARG A 261 11.20 -15.04 -4.34
C ARG A 261 12.50 -15.82 -4.33
N GLN A 262 12.36 -17.14 -4.44
CA GLN A 262 13.45 -18.11 -4.43
C GLN A 262 13.46 -18.89 -5.74
N LEU A 263 14.64 -19.21 -6.23
CA LEU A 263 14.80 -20.14 -7.34
C LEU A 263 14.49 -21.57 -6.89
N PRO A 264 14.06 -22.46 -7.81
CA PRO A 264 13.97 -23.89 -7.53
C PRO A 264 15.32 -24.44 -7.03
N SER A 265 15.29 -25.41 -6.12
CA SER A 265 16.50 -26.06 -5.60
C SER A 265 17.37 -26.61 -6.74
N GLY A 266 18.68 -26.35 -6.67
CA GLY A 266 19.66 -26.76 -7.69
C GLY A 266 19.75 -25.86 -8.92
N ALA A 267 18.86 -24.88 -9.09
CA ALA A 267 18.95 -23.93 -10.21
C ALA A 267 20.15 -22.98 -10.04
N ALA A 268 20.43 -22.51 -8.82
CA ALA A 268 21.51 -21.55 -8.55
C ALA A 268 22.94 -22.09 -8.81
N GLU A 269 23.09 -23.39 -9.06
CA GLU A 269 24.39 -24.04 -9.33
C GLU A 269 24.73 -24.08 -10.83
N LEU A 270 23.84 -23.58 -11.70
CA LEU A 270 24.07 -23.48 -13.14
C LEU A 270 25.04 -22.32 -13.42
N SER A 271 26.14 -22.60 -14.12
CA SER A 271 27.21 -21.61 -14.39
C SER A 271 26.73 -20.34 -15.09
N GLU A 272 25.75 -20.46 -15.98
CA GLU A 272 25.12 -19.32 -16.67
C GLU A 272 24.43 -18.36 -15.69
N LEU A 273 23.87 -18.88 -14.59
CA LEU A 273 23.26 -18.05 -13.54
C LEU A 273 24.32 -17.38 -12.67
N THR A 274 25.46 -18.03 -12.42
CA THR A 274 26.59 -17.43 -11.70
C THR A 274 27.18 -16.22 -12.43
N GLU A 275 27.29 -16.27 -13.76
CA GLU A 275 27.78 -15.14 -14.57
C GLU A 275 26.80 -13.96 -14.55
N ILE A 276 25.50 -14.24 -14.72
CA ILE A 276 24.43 -13.23 -14.62
C ILE A 276 24.42 -12.58 -13.24
N ASP A 277 24.59 -13.37 -12.17
CA ASP A 277 24.64 -12.86 -10.80
C ASP A 277 25.80 -11.87 -10.61
N THR A 278 26.97 -12.16 -11.19
CA THR A 278 28.16 -11.30 -11.09
C THR A 278 27.92 -9.93 -11.75
N GLU A 279 27.38 -9.90 -12.97
CA GLU A 279 27.07 -8.67 -13.69
C GLU A 279 26.00 -7.84 -12.96
N LEU A 280 24.95 -8.50 -12.45
CA LEU A 280 23.89 -7.83 -11.69
C LEU A 280 24.42 -7.21 -10.39
N VAL A 281 25.31 -7.92 -9.69
CA VAL A 281 25.95 -7.43 -8.46
C VAL A 281 26.85 -6.23 -8.77
N GLU A 282 27.65 -6.29 -9.83
CA GLU A 282 28.51 -5.17 -10.25
C GLU A 282 27.69 -3.91 -10.59
N LEU A 283 26.63 -4.06 -11.38
CA LEU A 283 25.73 -2.95 -11.72
C LEU A 283 25.03 -2.38 -10.48
N TRP A 284 24.64 -3.23 -9.53
CA TRP A 284 24.04 -2.79 -8.28
C TRP A 284 25.02 -2.01 -7.38
N GLN A 285 26.27 -2.44 -7.33
CA GLN A 285 27.34 -1.76 -6.58
C GLN A 285 27.77 -0.44 -7.23
N HIS A 286 27.54 -0.27 -8.53
CA HIS A 286 27.87 0.93 -9.30
C HIS A 286 26.62 1.60 -9.92
N PRO A 287 25.70 2.14 -9.10
CA PRO A 287 24.42 2.65 -9.58
C PRO A 287 24.53 3.80 -10.59
N GLU A 288 25.59 4.62 -10.50
CA GLU A 288 25.86 5.68 -11.48
C GLU A 288 26.24 5.12 -12.85
N SER A 289 26.91 3.95 -12.89
CA SER A 289 27.20 3.26 -14.14
C SER A 289 25.90 2.75 -14.78
N LEU A 290 25.06 2.09 -13.98
CA LEU A 290 23.75 1.61 -14.42
C LEU A 290 22.90 2.75 -15.00
N ILE A 291 22.76 3.87 -14.29
CA ILE A 291 21.96 5.02 -14.75
C ILE A 291 22.52 5.62 -16.04
N ARG A 292 23.85 5.72 -16.18
CA ARG A 292 24.49 6.22 -17.41
C ARG A 292 24.30 5.29 -18.61
N GLN A 293 24.09 4.01 -18.38
CA GLN A 293 23.82 3.02 -19.44
C GLN A 293 22.34 3.00 -19.84
N LEU A 294 21.44 3.55 -19.02
CA LEU A 294 20.02 3.64 -19.38
C LEU A 294 19.82 4.55 -20.61
N PRO A 295 18.96 4.13 -21.56
CA PRO A 295 18.48 4.99 -22.64
C PRO A 295 17.85 6.30 -22.13
N PRO A 296 17.81 7.37 -22.95
CA PRO A 296 17.36 8.69 -22.50
C PRO A 296 15.94 8.72 -21.90
N VAL A 297 14.99 7.98 -22.46
CA VAL A 297 13.61 7.94 -21.93
C VAL A 297 13.57 7.21 -20.58
N ALA A 298 14.24 6.06 -20.46
CA ALA A 298 14.35 5.35 -19.17
C ALA A 298 15.05 6.20 -18.11
N ARG A 299 16.11 6.91 -18.46
CA ARG A 299 16.80 7.81 -17.53
C ARG A 299 15.89 8.90 -17.01
N ARG A 300 15.12 9.56 -17.89
CA ARG A 300 14.12 10.55 -17.50
C ARG A 300 13.09 9.97 -16.53
N ILE A 301 12.57 8.77 -16.81
CA ILE A 301 11.61 8.08 -15.93
C ILE A 301 12.22 7.84 -14.54
N VAL A 302 13.48 7.38 -14.47
CA VAL A 302 14.21 7.16 -13.22
C VAL A 302 14.44 8.48 -12.46
N ASP A 303 14.80 9.55 -13.16
CA ASP A 303 15.05 10.86 -12.54
C ASP A 303 13.77 11.47 -11.98
N GLU A 304 12.66 11.39 -12.72
CA GLU A 304 11.33 11.83 -12.26
C GLU A 304 10.86 11.00 -11.05
N TYR A 305 11.06 9.67 -11.10
CA TYR A 305 10.78 8.80 -9.97
C TYR A 305 11.60 9.18 -8.74
N ARG A 306 12.91 9.35 -8.90
CA ARG A 306 13.84 9.75 -7.82
C ARG A 306 13.37 11.04 -7.16
N ALA A 307 13.06 12.06 -7.97
CA ALA A 307 12.56 13.34 -7.47
C ALA A 307 11.23 13.21 -6.70
N ALA A 308 10.36 12.28 -7.11
CA ALA A 308 9.10 12.01 -6.42
C ALA A 308 9.29 11.25 -5.09
N VAL A 309 10.15 10.22 -5.05
CA VAL A 309 10.31 9.38 -3.86
C VAL A 309 11.19 9.99 -2.77
N GLU A 310 12.14 10.84 -3.12
CA GLU A 310 13.05 11.47 -2.16
C GLU A 310 12.31 12.20 -1.01
N PRO A 311 11.37 13.15 -1.26
CA PRO A 311 10.60 13.78 -0.19
C PRO A 311 9.68 12.79 0.55
N ILE A 312 9.16 11.77 -0.13
CA ILE A 312 8.32 10.73 0.49
C ILE A 312 9.15 9.96 1.53
N GLY A 313 10.35 9.50 1.15
CA GLY A 313 11.24 8.76 2.04
C GLY A 313 11.70 9.60 3.22
N ARG A 314 12.06 10.88 3.01
CA ARG A 314 12.38 11.81 4.12
C ARG A 314 11.24 11.92 5.13
N GLN A 315 10.01 12.13 4.64
CA GLN A 315 8.84 12.24 5.49
C GLN A 315 8.46 10.91 6.15
N TRP A 316 8.67 9.78 5.48
CA TRP A 316 8.42 8.45 6.04
C TRP A 316 9.38 8.16 7.20
N ARG A 317 10.65 8.54 7.05
CA ARG A 317 11.65 8.43 8.13
C ARG A 317 11.26 9.24 9.35
N THR A 318 10.97 10.53 9.20
CA THR A 318 10.66 11.39 10.34
C THR A 318 9.27 11.14 10.92
N GLY A 319 8.29 10.84 10.08
CA GLY A 319 6.88 10.70 10.46
C GLY A 319 6.44 9.30 10.85
N TYR A 320 7.31 8.29 10.73
CA TYR A 320 7.02 6.93 11.21
C TYR A 320 8.28 6.24 11.77
N PHE A 321 9.33 6.04 10.97
CA PHE A 321 10.46 5.18 11.39
C PHE A 321 11.27 5.74 12.58
N ALA A 322 11.28 7.06 12.78
CA ALA A 322 11.91 7.73 13.91
C ALA A 322 10.98 7.92 15.13
N THR A 323 9.79 7.31 15.12
CA THR A 323 8.78 7.46 16.18
C THR A 323 8.63 6.17 16.99
N GLU A 324 8.18 6.28 18.23
CA GLU A 324 7.90 5.12 19.10
C GLU A 324 6.76 4.23 18.56
N ALA A 325 5.94 4.74 17.63
CA ALA A 325 4.87 4.00 16.98
C ALA A 325 5.36 3.06 15.86
N ALA A 326 6.67 3.05 15.54
CA ALA A 326 7.22 2.21 14.48
C ALA A 326 7.20 0.72 14.86
N GLY A 327 6.20 -0.02 14.40
CA GLY A 327 6.11 -1.48 14.57
C GLY A 327 6.99 -2.28 13.61
N LEU A 328 7.52 -1.64 12.55
CA LEU A 328 8.42 -2.23 11.57
C LEU A 328 9.49 -1.22 11.17
N GLY A 329 10.74 -1.69 10.99
CA GLY A 329 11.84 -0.87 10.49
C GLY A 329 11.84 -0.69 8.96
N PRO A 330 12.63 0.26 8.43
CA PRO A 330 12.64 0.63 7.02
C PRO A 330 13.02 -0.52 6.09
N ARG A 331 13.98 -1.37 6.48
CA ARG A 331 14.41 -2.54 5.68
C ARG A 331 13.30 -3.57 5.49
N ALA A 332 12.50 -3.82 6.53
CA ALA A 332 11.37 -4.74 6.47
C ALA A 332 10.29 -4.24 5.51
N VAL A 333 9.99 -2.94 5.60
CA VAL A 333 9.00 -2.30 4.73
C VAL A 333 9.50 -2.22 3.29
N ALA A 334 10.75 -1.85 3.06
CA ALA A 334 11.37 -1.76 1.73
C ALA A 334 11.28 -3.09 0.97
N ALA A 335 11.54 -4.22 1.64
CA ALA A 335 11.43 -5.54 1.03
C ALA A 335 10.04 -5.78 0.41
N PHE A 336 8.96 -5.45 1.13
CA PHE A 336 7.60 -5.57 0.58
C PHE A 336 7.32 -4.50 -0.48
N VAL A 337 7.78 -3.26 -0.31
CA VAL A 337 7.62 -2.23 -1.35
C VAL A 337 8.24 -2.68 -2.67
N ILE A 338 9.43 -3.26 -2.65
CA ILE A 338 10.15 -3.77 -3.83
C ILE A 338 9.37 -4.90 -4.51
N VAL A 339 8.83 -5.85 -3.75
CA VAL A 339 7.98 -6.91 -4.32
C VAL A 339 6.75 -6.35 -5.01
N PHE A 340 6.09 -5.37 -4.38
CA PHE A 340 4.95 -4.72 -5.00
C PHE A 340 5.36 -3.87 -6.22
N HIS A 341 6.54 -3.26 -6.21
CA HIS A 341 7.14 -2.56 -7.35
C HIS A 341 7.34 -3.51 -8.54
N TRP A 342 7.90 -4.71 -8.33
CA TRP A 342 8.05 -5.71 -9.39
C TRP A 342 6.72 -6.21 -9.93
N ASN A 343 5.70 -6.33 -9.07
CA ASN A 343 4.35 -6.68 -9.52
C ASN A 343 3.71 -5.58 -10.39
N ARG A 344 4.05 -4.31 -10.17
CA ARG A 344 3.64 -3.17 -11.04
C ARG A 344 4.45 -3.08 -12.32
N ALA A 345 5.68 -3.54 -12.30
CA ALA A 345 6.52 -3.67 -13.49
C ALA A 345 6.05 -4.80 -14.43
N GLY A 346 5.14 -5.67 -13.96
CA GLY A 346 4.73 -6.87 -14.69
C GLY A 346 5.83 -7.93 -14.78
N MET A 347 6.83 -7.90 -13.89
CA MET A 347 7.93 -8.87 -13.88
C MET A 347 7.45 -10.26 -13.49
N THR A 348 7.96 -11.27 -14.19
CA THR A 348 7.66 -12.67 -13.90
C THR A 348 8.23 -13.09 -12.54
N MET A 349 7.63 -14.10 -11.90
CA MET A 349 8.15 -14.64 -10.64
C MET A 349 9.59 -15.12 -10.77
N LEU A 350 9.95 -15.74 -11.91
CA LEU A 350 11.32 -16.18 -12.18
C LEU A 350 12.29 -15.00 -12.20
N ARG A 351 11.96 -13.89 -12.86
CA ARG A 351 12.81 -12.67 -12.87
C ARG A 351 12.96 -12.08 -11.48
N GLN A 352 11.89 -12.01 -10.70
CA GLN A 352 11.95 -11.55 -9.31
C GLN A 352 12.84 -12.45 -8.45
N ALA A 353 12.76 -13.77 -8.63
CA ALA A 353 13.59 -14.74 -7.92
C ALA A 353 15.08 -14.64 -8.30
N LEU A 354 15.39 -14.45 -9.59
CA LEU A 354 16.75 -14.22 -10.07
C LEU A 354 17.37 -12.97 -9.44
N LEU A 355 16.67 -11.83 -9.50
CA LEU A 355 17.15 -10.58 -8.90
C LEU A 355 17.34 -10.71 -7.38
N ALA A 356 16.38 -11.34 -6.70
CA ALA A 356 16.47 -11.54 -5.25
C ALA A 356 17.63 -12.48 -4.87
N GLN A 357 17.86 -13.55 -5.64
CA GLN A 357 18.96 -14.48 -5.41
C GLN A 357 20.30 -13.77 -5.59
N ALA A 358 20.55 -13.18 -6.78
CA ALA A 358 21.80 -12.52 -7.12
C ALA A 358 22.25 -11.51 -6.05
N LEU A 359 21.30 -10.69 -5.60
CA LEU A 359 21.59 -9.59 -4.67
C LEU A 359 21.62 -10.01 -3.20
N ALA A 360 21.02 -11.15 -2.84
CA ALA A 360 21.07 -11.69 -1.48
C ALA A 360 22.30 -12.58 -1.23
N THR A 361 22.81 -13.28 -2.25
CA THR A 361 23.99 -14.15 -2.10
C THR A 361 25.31 -13.51 -2.45
N ARG A 362 25.31 -12.21 -2.80
CA ARG A 362 26.56 -11.46 -2.96
C ARG A 362 27.38 -11.57 -1.67
N GLU A 363 28.63 -11.99 -1.79
CA GLU A 363 29.50 -12.13 -0.63
C GLU A 363 29.62 -10.77 0.07
N ALA A 364 29.40 -10.77 1.39
CA ALA A 364 29.67 -9.61 2.23
C ALA A 364 31.19 -9.46 2.42
N GLY A 365 31.90 -9.01 1.39
CA GLY A 365 33.36 -8.80 1.37
C GLY A 365 33.90 -9.08 -0.03
N VAL A 366 34.90 -8.39 -0.59
CA VAL A 366 36.05 -7.66 -0.04
C VAL A 366 36.35 -6.49 -1.01
N ARG A 367 36.94 -5.40 -0.52
CA ARG A 367 37.40 -4.28 -1.37
C ARG A 367 38.38 -4.70 -2.45
#